data_AF-A0A243RQU8-F1
#
_entry.id   AF-A0A243RQU8-F1
#
_cell.length_a   1.000
_cell.length_b   1.000
_cell.length_c   1.000
_cell.angle_alpha   90.00
_cell.angle_beta   90.00
_cell.angle_gamma   90.00
#
_symmetry.space_group_name_H-M   'P 1'
#
loop_
_entity.id
_entity.type
_entity.pdbx_description
1 polymer ?
#
loop_
_entity_poly.entity_id
_entity_poly.type
_entity_poly.pdbx_seq_one_letter_code
_entity_poly.pdbx_strand_id
1 'polypeptide(L)'
;MTGQTAIPGAPCPAFHLPPMRDGHRALSWNETRRFERIRVTAWTCHEHRVTFYEFCEAGGLAFIQRTFSDKKKKVVSQSEAWPLREARAVWIALLSGMVR
;
A
#
# COMPACT_ATOMS: atom_id res chain seq x y z
N MET A 1 -21.04 -1.09 -2.78
CA MET A 1 -20.07 -0.84 -1.68
C MET A 1 -20.41 -1.80 -0.56
N THR A 2 -19.93 -3.04 -0.66
CA THR A 2 -20.19 -4.08 0.35
C THR A 2 -19.12 -3.94 1.42
N GLY A 3 -19.45 -3.24 2.51
CA GLY A 3 -18.66 -3.33 3.74
C GLY A 3 -18.80 -4.74 4.28
N GLN A 4 -17.75 -5.55 4.17
CA GLN A 4 -17.69 -6.82 4.87
C GLN A 4 -17.60 -6.52 6.35
N THR A 5 -18.68 -6.77 7.07
CA THR A 5 -18.70 -6.81 8.54
C THR A 5 -17.71 -7.88 8.98
N ALA A 6 -16.62 -7.47 9.62
CA ALA A 6 -15.66 -8.39 10.21
C ALA A 6 -16.39 -9.35 11.17
N ILE A 7 -16.22 -10.65 10.97
CA ILE A 7 -16.70 -11.69 11.88
C ILE A 7 -15.79 -11.65 13.12
N PRO A 8 -16.31 -11.42 14.34
CA PRO A 8 -15.50 -11.45 15.55
C PRO A 8 -14.83 -12.82 15.71
N GLY A 9 -13.49 -12.85 15.71
CA GLY A 9 -12.69 -14.07 15.91
C GLY A 9 -12.10 -14.70 14.65
N ALA A 10 -12.46 -14.26 13.45
CA ALA A 10 -11.78 -14.70 12.22
C ALA A 10 -10.43 -13.97 12.05
N PRO A 11 -9.35 -14.65 11.64
CA PRO A 11 -8.09 -13.96 11.31
C PRO A 11 -8.35 -12.97 10.16
N CYS A 12 -7.78 -11.76 10.27
CA CYS A 12 -7.95 -10.75 9.23
C CYS A 12 -7.46 -11.29 7.88
N PRO A 13 -8.27 -11.23 6.80
CA PRO A 13 -7.91 -11.83 5.51
C PRO A 13 -6.84 -11.02 4.77
N ALA A 14 -6.59 -9.78 5.19
CA ALA A 14 -5.62 -8.89 4.56
C ALA A 14 -4.23 -9.02 5.21
N PHE A 15 -3.17 -8.76 4.43
CA PHE A 15 -1.81 -8.85 4.95
C PHE A 15 -1.50 -7.74 5.96
N HIS A 16 -1.09 -8.11 7.16
CA HIS A 16 -0.58 -7.18 8.16
C HIS A 16 0.93 -7.01 8.00
N LEU A 17 1.39 -5.78 7.83
CA LEU A 17 2.82 -5.52 7.71
C LEU A 17 3.58 -5.89 8.99
N PRO A 18 4.75 -6.54 8.86
CA PRO A 18 5.65 -6.74 9.98
C PRO A 18 6.26 -5.41 10.43
N PRO A 19 6.95 -5.38 11.58
CA PRO A 19 7.85 -4.28 11.95
C PRO A 19 8.89 -4.00 10.84
N MET A 20 9.44 -2.79 10.82
CA MET A 20 10.56 -2.48 9.92
C MET A 20 11.79 -3.26 10.37
N ARG A 21 12.56 -3.75 9.40
CA ARG A 21 13.83 -4.44 9.64
C ARG A 21 14.97 -3.43 9.75
N ASP A 22 16.08 -3.87 10.35
CA ASP A 22 17.31 -3.10 10.36
C ASP A 22 17.82 -2.88 8.93
N GLY A 23 18.31 -1.67 8.67
CA GLY A 23 18.73 -1.27 7.32
C GLY A 23 17.59 -1.05 6.33
N HIS A 24 16.34 -0.91 6.79
CA HIS A 24 15.24 -0.57 5.89
C HIS A 24 15.50 0.76 5.14
N ARG A 25 15.02 0.82 3.90
CA ARG A 25 15.11 2.02 3.08
C ARG A 25 13.78 2.78 3.05
N ALA A 26 13.85 4.09 3.23
CA ALA A 26 12.68 4.96 3.09
C ALA A 26 12.21 5.04 1.63
N LEU A 27 10.91 4.99 1.41
CA LEU A 27 10.29 5.33 0.12
C LEU A 27 10.01 6.84 0.04
N SER A 28 10.26 7.41 -1.13
CA SER A 28 9.85 8.78 -1.46
C SER A 28 8.35 8.82 -1.73
N TRP A 29 7.66 9.78 -1.12
CA TRP A 29 6.20 9.92 -1.20
C TRP A 29 5.82 11.27 -1.80
N ASN A 30 5.01 11.24 -2.85
CA ASN A 30 4.53 12.42 -3.58
C ASN A 30 3.00 12.51 -3.49
N GLU A 31 2.44 13.71 -3.42
CA GLU A 31 0.97 13.92 -3.37
C GLU A 31 0.29 13.72 -4.73
N THR A 32 1.07 13.50 -5.79
CA THR A 32 0.59 13.56 -7.17
C THR A 32 -0.27 12.37 -7.55
N ARG A 33 -1.41 12.64 -8.21
CA ARG A 33 -2.11 11.65 -9.04
C ARG A 33 -1.54 11.76 -10.46
N ARG A 34 -0.50 10.98 -10.76
CA ARG A 34 0.10 10.96 -12.10
C ARG A 34 -0.79 10.30 -13.16
N PHE A 35 -1.77 9.48 -12.74
CA PHE A 35 -2.56 8.63 -13.63
C PHE A 35 -4.07 8.82 -13.41
N GLU A 36 -4.83 8.94 -14.51
CA GLU A 36 -6.30 9.07 -14.47
C GLU A 36 -7.01 7.75 -14.12
N ARG A 37 -6.47 6.63 -14.58
CA ARG A 37 -7.01 5.28 -14.33
C ARG A 37 -5.97 4.43 -13.61
N ILE A 38 -6.32 4.00 -12.40
CA ILE A 38 -5.47 3.19 -11.53
C ILE A 38 -6.18 1.87 -11.24
N ARG A 39 -5.49 0.75 -11.45
CA ARG A 39 -5.96 -0.57 -11.04
C ARG A 39 -5.20 -1.00 -9.78
N VAL A 40 -5.92 -1.22 -8.68
CA VAL A 40 -5.35 -1.85 -7.49
C VAL A 40 -5.30 -3.35 -7.69
N THR A 41 -4.12 -3.97 -7.53
CA THR A 41 -3.92 -5.41 -7.74
C THR A 41 -3.49 -6.17 -6.48
N ALA A 42 -3.06 -5.46 -5.43
CA ALA A 42 -2.86 -6.01 -4.08
C ALA A 42 -2.97 -4.91 -3.01
N TRP A 43 -3.20 -5.27 -1.75
CA TRP A 43 -3.30 -4.30 -0.64
C TRP A 43 -2.89 -4.91 0.71
N THR A 44 -2.49 -4.05 1.66
CA THR A 44 -2.32 -4.39 3.07
C THR A 44 -3.58 -4.11 3.87
N CYS A 45 -3.69 -4.66 5.07
CA CYS A 45 -4.83 -4.43 5.97
C CYS A 45 -5.07 -2.94 6.23
N HIS A 46 -6.31 -2.48 6.04
CA HIS A 46 -6.77 -1.11 6.34
C HIS A 46 -7.71 -1.04 7.56
N GLU A 47 -8.20 -2.17 8.05
CA GLU A 47 -9.12 -2.24 9.20
C GLU A 47 -8.38 -2.05 10.53
N HIS A 48 -7.15 -2.56 10.63
CA HIS A 48 -6.38 -2.61 11.87
C HIS A 48 -5.22 -1.61 11.92
N ARG A 49 -4.99 -0.85 10.84
CA ARG A 49 -3.85 0.04 10.70
C ARG A 49 -4.30 1.38 10.12
N VAL A 50 -3.83 2.46 10.74
CA VAL A 50 -4.07 3.84 10.27
C VAL A 50 -3.39 4.08 8.91
N THR A 51 -2.25 3.43 8.66
CA THR A 51 -1.56 3.47 7.37
C THR A 51 -1.66 2.12 6.68
N PHE A 52 -2.12 2.13 5.43
CA PHE A 52 -2.16 0.95 4.57
C PHE A 52 -1.64 1.28 3.17
N TYR A 53 -1.26 0.24 2.44
CA TYR A 53 -0.62 0.34 1.15
C TYR A 53 -1.37 -0.47 0.11
N GLU A 54 -1.42 0.06 -1.11
CA GLU A 54 -2.02 -0.58 -2.27
C GLU A 54 -0.96 -0.67 -3.37
N PHE A 55 -0.86 -1.84 -4.01
CA PHE A 55 -0.06 -2.02 -5.21
C PHE A 55 -0.92 -1.69 -6.42
N CYS A 56 -0.47 -0.72 -7.20
CA CYS A 56 -1.27 -0.05 -8.22
C CYS A 56 -0.60 -0.15 -9.58
N GLU A 57 -1.36 -0.47 -10.61
CA GLU A 57 -0.93 -0.54 -12.01
C GLU A 57 -1.66 0.53 -12.83
N ALA A 58 -0.91 1.27 -13.65
CA ALA A 58 -1.45 2.29 -14.57
C ALA A 58 -0.47 2.57 -15.71
N GLY A 59 -0.98 2.70 -16.95
CA GLY A 59 -0.17 3.11 -18.10
C GLY A 59 1.05 2.23 -18.38
N GLY A 60 0.99 0.93 -18.09
CA GLY A 60 2.11 -0.01 -18.24
C GLY A 60 3.15 0.06 -17.11
N LEU A 61 2.98 0.93 -16.13
CA LEU A 61 3.81 1.07 -14.95
C LEU A 61 3.06 0.56 -13.71
N ALA A 62 3.81 0.42 -12.61
CA ALA A 62 3.26 0.15 -11.30
C ALA A 62 3.94 0.97 -10.21
N PHE A 63 3.20 1.24 -9.15
CA PHE A 63 3.61 2.08 -8.02
C PHE A 63 2.86 1.65 -6.76
N ILE A 64 3.25 2.21 -5.62
CA ILE A 64 2.62 1.96 -4.34
C ILE A 64 1.86 3.21 -3.92
N GLN A 65 0.58 3.07 -3.59
CA GLN A 65 -0.16 4.11 -2.88
C GLN A 65 -0.06 3.85 -1.39
N ARG A 66 0.29 4.89 -0.63
CA ARG A 66 0.18 4.92 0.83
C ARG A 66 -1.01 5.77 1.20
N THR A 67 -1.96 5.17 1.88
CA THR A 67 -3.09 5.86 2.47
C THR A 67 -2.90 5.93 3.98
N PHE A 68 -2.87 7.14 4.51
CA PHE A 68 -3.03 7.42 5.92
C PHE A 68 -4.50 7.81 6.16
N SER A 69 -5.20 7.05 6.98
CA SER A 69 -6.60 7.28 7.33
C SER A 69 -6.77 7.29 8.83
N ASP A 70 -6.87 8.48 9.42
CA ASP A 70 -7.31 8.65 10.81
C ASP A 70 -8.78 9.13 10.87
N LYS A 71 -9.31 9.38 12.08
CA LYS A 71 -10.71 9.80 12.27
C LYS A 71 -11.06 11.15 11.63
N LYS A 72 -10.08 11.95 11.22
CA LYS A 72 -10.25 13.34 10.78
C LYS A 72 -9.78 13.57 9.34
N LYS A 73 -8.82 12.78 8.86
CA LYS A 73 -8.15 13.01 7.58
C LYS A 73 -7.80 11.71 6.88
N LYS A 74 -8.07 11.69 5.58
CA LYS A 74 -7.52 10.70 4.64
C LYS A 74 -6.50 11.41 3.75
N VAL A 75 -5.25 10.97 3.82
CA VAL A 75 -4.16 11.45 2.96
C VAL A 75 -3.69 10.30 2.10
N VAL A 76 -3.62 10.53 0.79
CA VAL A 76 -3.10 9.57 -0.17
C VAL A 76 -1.82 10.13 -0.76
N SER A 77 -0.77 9.32 -0.78
CA SER A 77 0.52 9.63 -1.40
C SER A 77 0.96 8.47 -2.28
N GLN A 78 1.74 8.76 -3.32
CA GLN A 78 2.25 7.80 -4.29
C GLN A 78 3.77 7.71 -4.21
N SER A 79 4.31 6.51 -4.35
CA SER A 79 5.73 6.33 -4.64
C SER A 79 6.06 6.83 -6.05
N GLU A 80 7.33 6.72 -6.43
CA GLU A 80 7.68 6.71 -7.86
C GLU A 80 6.95 5.57 -8.59
N ALA A 81 6.87 5.67 -9.92
CA ALA A 81 6.33 4.64 -10.78
C ALA A 81 7.45 3.94 -11.54
N TRP A 82 7.42 2.62 -11.54
CA TRP A 82 8.45 1.77 -12.14
C TRP A 82 7.84 0.80 -13.15
N PRO A 83 8.67 0.20 -14.03
CA PRO A 83 8.28 -1.01 -14.74
C PRO A 83 7.77 -2.08 -13.76
N LEU A 84 6.76 -2.86 -14.18
CA LEU A 84 6.04 -3.79 -13.31
C LEU A 84 6.95 -4.74 -12.50
N ARG A 85 8.05 -5.23 -13.11
CA ARG A 85 9.00 -6.11 -12.45
C ARG A 85 9.68 -5.45 -11.25
N GLU A 86 10.12 -4.21 -11.41
CA GLU A 86 10.78 -3.43 -10.35
C GLU A 86 9.78 -3.08 -9.25
N ALA A 87 8.59 -2.61 -9.63
CA ALA A 87 7.53 -2.28 -8.68
C ALA A 87 7.14 -3.49 -7.81
N ARG A 88 7.07 -4.70 -8.39
CA ARG A 88 6.84 -5.94 -7.64
C ARG A 88 7.96 -6.23 -6.64
N ALA A 89 9.22 -5.97 -7.00
CA ALA A 89 10.33 -6.13 -6.07
C ALA A 89 10.23 -5.15 -4.89
N VAL A 90 9.87 -3.88 -5.15
CA VAL A 90 9.61 -2.89 -4.09
C VAL A 90 8.42 -3.30 -3.22
N TRP A 91 7.35 -3.83 -3.83
CA TRP A 91 6.19 -4.35 -3.09
C TRP A 91 6.58 -5.49 -2.14
N ILE A 92 7.35 -6.48 -2.60
CA ILE A 92 7.86 -7.57 -1.74
C ILE A 92 8.76 -7.04 -0.63
N ALA A 93 9.62 -6.06 -0.94
CA ALA A 93 10.45 -5.40 0.07
C ALA A 93 9.59 -4.66 1.12
N LEU A 94 8.47 -4.07 0.72
CA LEU A 94 7.54 -3.41 1.64
C LEU A 94 6.87 -4.44 2.56
N LEU A 95 6.38 -5.54 1.98
CA LEU A 95 5.72 -6.62 2.72
C LEU A 95 6.66 -7.32 3.71
N SER A 96 7.97 -7.33 3.43
CA SER A 96 9.00 -7.89 4.34
C SER A 96 9.53 -6.90 5.37
N GLY A 97 9.12 -5.62 5.33
CA GLY A 97 9.61 -4.58 6.23
C GLY A 97 10.99 -4.02 5.87
N MET A 98 11.49 -4.31 4.67
CA MET A 98 12.77 -3.79 4.15
C MET A 98 12.63 -2.40 3.51
N VAL A 99 11.42 -1.99 3.14
CA VAL A 99 11.15 -0.59 2.75
C VAL A 99 9.85 -0.07 3.38
N ARG A 100 9.77 1.24 3.61
CA ARG A 100 8.54 1.93 4.06
C ARG A 100 8.54 3.42 3.74
#